data_AF-A0A1G1A1R6-F1
#
_entry.id   AF-A0A1G1A1R6-F1
#
_cell.length_a   1.000
_cell.length_b   1.000
_cell.length_c   1.000
_cell.angle_alpha   90.00
_cell.angle_beta   90.00
_cell.angle_gamma   90.00
#
_symmetry.space_group_name_H-M   'P 1'
#
loop_
_entity.id
_entity.type
_entity.pdbx_description
1 polymer ?
#
loop_
_entity_poly.entity_id
_entity_poly.type
_entity_poly.pdbx_seq_one_letter_code
_entity_poly.pdbx_strand_id
1 'polypeptide(L)' 'MPNVMEKQEAHRLVDQMPQNSTWDDLMHEIYVREAIENGLADSKAGRTRDVKEVRAKYVLPA' A
#
# COMPACT_ATOMS: atom_id res chain seq x y z
N MET A 1 8.47 -12.21 -0.63
CA MET A 1 7.59 -13.40 -0.66
C MET A 1 6.26 -12.94 -1.21
N PRO A 2 5.58 -13.70 -2.08
CA PRO A 2 4.24 -13.33 -2.51
C PRO A 2 3.34 -13.24 -1.27
N ASN A 3 2.71 -12.09 -1.07
CA ASN A 3 1.80 -11.90 0.04
C ASN A 3 0.55 -12.74 -0.24
N VAL A 4 0.20 -13.67 0.64
CA VAL A 4 -0.94 -14.57 0.42
C VAL A 4 -2.22 -13.76 0.60
N MET A 5 -3.06 -13.72 -0.43
CA MET A 5 -4.38 -13.11 -0.32
C MET A 5 -5.29 -14.04 0.49
N GLU A 6 -5.75 -13.56 1.64
CA GLU A 6 -6.78 -14.24 2.42
C GLU A 6 -8.15 -13.98 1.80
N LYS A 7 -8.87 -15.05 1.43
CA LYS A 7 -10.16 -14.93 0.71
C LYS A 7 -11.17 -14.02 1.42
N GLN A 8 -11.26 -14.09 2.74
CA GLN A 8 -12.19 -13.26 3.53
C GLN A 8 -11.87 -11.77 3.45
N GLU A 9 -10.60 -11.44 3.26
CA GLU A 9 -10.14 -10.06 3.15
C GLU A 9 -10.47 -9.47 1.78
N ALA A 10 -10.34 -10.26 0.70
CA ALA A 10 -10.81 -9.86 -0.62
C ALA A 10 -12.34 -9.65 -0.63
N HIS A 11 -13.10 -10.48 0.07
CA HIS A 11 -14.54 -10.25 0.24
C HIS A 11 -14.81 -8.94 0.98
N ARG A 12 -14.15 -8.70 2.13
CA ARG A 12 -14.30 -7.45 2.87
C ARG A 12 -13.97 -6.21 2.03
N LEU A 13 -12.93 -6.29 1.20
CA LEU A 13 -12.58 -5.21 0.29
C LEU A 13 -13.74 -4.91 -0.67
N VAL A 14 -14.22 -5.92 -1.39
CA VAL A 14 -15.32 -5.78 -2.37
C VAL A 14 -16.61 -5.33 -1.70
N ASP A 15 -16.94 -5.84 -0.51
CA ASP A 15 -18.17 -5.51 0.23
C ASP A 15 -18.21 -4.04 0.69
N GLN A 16 -17.04 -3.39 0.85
CA GLN A 16 -16.93 -1.99 1.23
C GLN A 16 -16.96 -1.02 0.04
N MET A 17 -16.84 -1.54 -1.18
CA MET A 17 -16.83 -0.70 -2.38
C MET A 17 -18.23 -0.15 -2.70
N PRO A 18 -18.32 1.07 -3.25
CA PRO A 18 -19.55 1.57 -3.85
C PRO A 18 -20.13 0.61 -4.89
N GLN A 19 -21.46 0.49 -4.96
CA GLN A 19 -22.14 -0.45 -5.86
C GLN A 19 -21.84 -0.20 -7.36
N ASN A 20 -21.46 1.03 -7.72
CA ASN A 20 -21.10 1.44 -9.08
C ASN A 20 -19.58 1.46 -9.32
N SER A 21 -18.79 0.86 -8.43
CA SER A 21 -17.34 0.77 -8.62
C SER A 21 -17.00 -0.03 -9.87
N THR A 22 -15.98 0.44 -10.57
CA THR A 22 -15.45 -0.19 -11.78
C THR A 22 -14.37 -1.21 -11.44
N TRP A 23 -13.95 -1.97 -12.44
CA TRP A 23 -12.78 -2.83 -12.32
C TRP A 23 -11.50 -2.03 -12.04
N ASP A 24 -11.39 -0.81 -12.56
CA ASP A 24 -10.24 0.06 -12.33
C ASP A 24 -10.18 0.50 -10.86
N ASP A 25 -11.33 0.77 -10.24
CA ASP A 25 -11.41 1.09 -8.81
C ASP A 25 -10.98 -0.10 -7.95
N LEU A 26 -11.43 -1.31 -8.28
CA LEU A 26 -11.01 -2.52 -7.55
C LEU A 26 -9.49 -2.76 -7.68
N MET A 27 -8.93 -2.59 -8.87
CA MET A 27 -7.49 -2.74 -9.10
C MET A 27 -6.68 -1.69 -8.35
N HIS A 28 -7.18 -0.45 -8.27
CA HIS A 28 -6.58 0.60 -7.46
C HIS A 28 -6.52 0.22 -5.98
N GLU A 29 -7.63 -0.23 -5.41
CA GLU A 29 -7.69 -0.65 -4.01
C GLU A 29 -6.73 -1.81 -3.69
N ILE A 30 -6.65 -2.81 -4.58
CA ILE A 30 -5.69 -3.91 -4.44
C ILE A 30 -4.25 -3.38 -4.40
N TYR A 31 -3.90 -2.46 -5.29
CA TYR A 31 -2.57 -1.87 -5.35
C TYR A 31 -2.25 -1.06 -4.08
N VAL A 32 -3.18 -0.24 -3.62
CA VAL A 32 -3.03 0.55 -2.38
C VAL A 32 -2.77 -0.39 -1.19
N ARG A 33 -3.54 -1.47 -1.08
CA ARG A 33 -3.38 -2.45 -0.01
C ARG A 33 -2.03 -3.15 -0.07
N GLU A 34 -1.59 -3.56 -1.26
CA GLU A 34 -0.26 -4.15 -1.45
C GLU A 34 0.86 -3.17 -1.05
N ALA A 35 0.76 -1.90 -1.46
CA ALA A 35 1.73 -0.87 -1.12
C ALA A 35 1.82 -0.64 0.40
N ILE A 36 0.68 -0.65 1.11
CA ILE A 36 0.63 -0.53 2.57
C ILE A 36 1.31 -1.72 3.24
N GLU A 37 0.97 -2.95 2.86
CA GLU A 37 1.55 -4.16 3.47
C GLU A 37 3.06 -4.25 3.24
N ASN A 38 3.52 -3.91 2.03
CA ASN A 38 4.93 -3.83 1.71
C ASN A 38 5.64 -2.75 2.55
N GLY A 39 5.05 -1.56 2.66
CA GLY A 39 5.57 -0.47 3.49
C GLY A 39 5.65 -0.83 4.98
N LEU A 40 4.63 -1.51 5.51
CA LEU A 40 4.62 -2.01 6.88
C LEU A 40 5.71 -3.07 7.11
N ALA A 41 5.89 -3.99 6.16
CA ALA A 41 6.93 -5.00 6.21
C ALA A 41 8.34 -4.38 6.15
N ASP A 42 8.54 -3.37 5.29
CA ASP A 42 9.79 -2.61 5.20
C ASP A 42 10.07 -1.85 6.50
N SER A 43 9.07 -1.18 7.06
CA SER A 43 9.18 -0.49 8.34
C SER A 43 9.57 -1.44 9.48
N LYS A 44 8.88 -2.59 9.60
CA LYS A 44 9.19 -3.60 10.63
C LYS A 44 10.59 -4.18 10.48
N ALA A 45 11.06 -4.33 9.24
CA ALA A 45 12.40 -4.83 8.95
C ALA A 45 13.50 -3.74 8.99
N GLY A 46 13.16 -2.50 9.33
CA GLY A 46 14.10 -1.38 9.36
C GLY A 46 14.59 -0.93 7.98
N ARG A 47 13.95 -1.36 6.89
CA ARG A 47 14.25 -0.94 5.50
C ARG A 47 13.66 0.44 5.21
N THR A 48 14.00 1.41 6.07
CA THR A 48 13.54 2.80 5.99
C THR A 48 14.71 3.72 5.63
N ARG A 49 14.43 4.97 5.28
CA ARG A 49 15.44 6.00 5.03
C ARG A 49 15.22 7.17 5.98
N ASP A 50 16.30 7.82 6.39
CA ASP A 50 16.21 9.02 7.21
C ASP A 50 15.55 10.16 6.42
N VAL A 51 14.69 10.92 7.09
CA VAL A 51 13.93 12.00 6.46
C VAL A 51 14.84 13.09 5.88
N LYS A 52 15.98 13.37 6.52
CA LYS A 52 16.96 14.37 6.04
C LYS A 52 17.59 13.91 4.73
N GLU A 53 17.93 12.63 4.62
CA GLU A 53 18.48 12.05 3.39
C GLU A 53 17.48 12.12 2.23
N VAL A 54 16.21 11.81 2.49
CA VAL A 54 15.15 11.86 1.49
C VAL A 54 14.91 13.30 1.03
N ARG A 55 14.82 14.26 1.95
CA ARG A 55 14.60 15.68 1.61
C ARG A 55 15.77 16.26 0.82
N ALA A 56 17.01 15.92 1.20
CA ALA A 56 18.21 16.32 0.46
C ALA A 56 18.21 15.77 -0.98
N LYS A 57 17.82 14.50 -1.17
CA LYS A 57 17.73 13.87 -2.50
C LYS A 57 16.79 14.61 -3.45
N TYR A 58 15.68 15.15 -2.93
CA TYR A 58 14.65 15.82 -3.73
C TYR A 58 14.71 17.36 -3.64
N VAL A 59 15.80 17.92 -3.12
CA VAL A 59 16.02 19.39 -3.00
C VAL A 59 14.89 20.07 -2.21
N LEU A 60 14.38 19.38 -1.18
CA LEU A 60 13.37 19.91 -0.27
C LEU A 60 14.06 20.59 0.93
N PRO A 61 13.48 21.68 1.49
CA PRO A 61 13.99 22.29 2.73
C PRO A 61 14.05 21.26 3.85
N ALA A 62 14.84 21.50 4.90
CA ALA A 62 15.00 20.56 6.03
C ALA A 62 13.73 20.37 6.87
#